data_AF-A0A8C9YPN0-F1
#
_entry.id   AF-A0A8C9YPN0-F1
#
_cell.length_a   1.000
_cell.length_b   1.000
_cell.length_c   1.000
_cell.angle_alpha   90.00
_cell.angle_beta   90.00
_cell.angle_gamma   90.00
#
_symmetry.space_group_name_H-M   'P 1'
#
loop_
_entity.id
_entity.type
_entity.pdbx_description
1 polymer ?
#
loop_
_entity_poly.entity_id
_entity_poly.type
_entity_poly.pdbx_seq_one_letter_code
_entity_poly.pdbx_strand_id
1 'polypeptide(L)' 'MRWQIHRHWFNGCESLFFSYWDSGEPNDENGEDCVEIRYFDPENSWSDNNCLTQLNWICEMKVRP' A
#
# COMPACT_ATOMS: atom_id res chain seq x y z
N MET A 1 -5.68 -1.42 -5.14
CA MET A 1 -5.60 -0.29 -4.23
C MET A 1 -4.36 0.52 -4.55
N ARG A 2 -4.55 1.71 -5.13
CA ARG A 2 -3.47 2.66 -5.38
C ARG A 2 -3.23 3.41 -4.08
N TRP A 3 -2.19 3.03 -3.38
CA TRP A 3 -1.81 3.64 -2.13
C TRP A 3 -0.56 4.47 -2.40
N GLN A 4 -0.69 5.80 -2.49
CA GLN A 4 0.47 6.65 -2.73
C GLN A 4 1.17 7.00 -1.41
N ILE A 5 2.51 6.98 -1.43
CA ILE A 5 3.42 7.17 -0.28
C ILE A 5 3.39 8.59 0.30
N HIS A 6 2.63 9.51 -0.31
CA HIS A 6 2.38 10.83 0.24
C HIS A 6 1.19 10.85 1.20
N ARG A 7 1.28 10.24 2.39
CA ARG A 7 0.38 10.40 3.59
C ARG A 7 -1.13 10.58 3.36
N HIS A 8 -1.65 10.19 2.21
CA HIS A 8 -3.00 10.50 1.76
C HIS A 8 -3.52 9.24 1.10
N TRP A 9 -4.23 8.46 1.90
CA TRP A 9 -5.05 7.40 1.36
C TRP A 9 -6.17 7.98 0.50
N PHE A 10 -6.57 7.24 -0.54
CA PHE A 10 -7.67 7.63 -1.43
C PHE A 10 -9.00 7.86 -0.68
N ASN A 11 -9.17 7.29 0.51
CA ASN A 11 -10.35 7.47 1.36
C ASN A 11 -10.30 8.70 2.29
N GLY A 12 -9.28 9.56 2.17
CA GLY A 12 -9.15 10.79 2.98
C GLY A 12 -8.76 10.55 4.44
N CYS A 13 -8.23 9.38 4.79
CA CYS A 13 -7.68 9.12 6.12
C CYS A 13 -6.33 9.83 6.26
N GLU A 14 -6.28 10.91 7.05
CA GLU A 14 -5.13 11.83 7.17
C GLU A 14 -3.97 11.31 8.04
N SER A 15 -4.16 10.22 8.79
CA SER A 15 -3.09 9.68 9.64
C SER A 15 -3.26 8.18 9.82
N LEU A 16 -2.30 7.41 9.29
CA LEU A 16 -2.09 6.04 9.73
C LEU A 16 -1.32 6.04 11.04
N PHE A 17 -1.93 5.47 12.08
CA PHE A 17 -1.23 5.17 13.33
C PHE A 17 -0.41 3.86 13.25
N PHE A 18 -0.56 3.09 12.17
CA PHE A 18 0.05 1.79 11.98
C PHE A 18 0.43 1.58 10.51
N SER A 19 1.51 0.84 10.28
CA SER A 19 1.98 0.42 8.97
C SER A 19 2.46 -1.03 9.03
N TYR A 20 2.37 -1.72 7.90
CA TYR A 20 2.79 -3.12 7.77
C TYR A 20 3.94 -3.28 6.77
N TRP A 21 4.82 -2.29 6.70
CA TRP A 21 6.01 -2.31 5.84
C TRP A 21 6.89 -3.51 6.16
N ASP A 22 7.37 -4.17 5.10
CA ASP A 22 8.48 -5.10 5.22
C ASP A 22 9.74 -4.36 5.66
N SER A 23 10.72 -5.10 6.18
CA SER A 23 11.97 -4.53 6.64
C SER A 23 12.71 -3.87 5.48
N GLY A 24 12.89 -2.55 5.57
CA GLY A 24 13.57 -1.75 4.54
C GLY A 24 12.63 -0.89 3.72
N GLU A 25 11.31 -1.09 3.83
CA GLU A 25 10.31 -0.38 3.05
C GLU A 25 9.62 0.75 3.86
N PRO A 26 9.08 1.78 3.18
CA PRO A 26 9.24 2.06 1.75
C PRO A 26 10.64 2.60 1.42
N ASN A 27 11.17 2.28 0.24
CA ASN A 27 12.55 2.60 -0.15
C ASN A 27 12.68 3.52 -1.39
N ASP A 28 11.58 3.78 -2.11
CA ASP A 28 11.48 4.55 -3.35
C ASP A 28 12.45 4.09 -4.46
N GLU A 29 12.69 2.78 -4.56
CA GLU A 29 13.62 2.20 -5.54
C GLU A 29 13.12 2.40 -6.98
N ASN A 30 13.70 3.37 -7.68
CA ASN A 30 13.33 3.75 -9.06
C ASN A 30 11.98 4.49 -9.17
N GLY A 31 11.56 5.24 -8.15
CA GLY A 31 10.35 6.07 -8.20
C GLY A 31 9.08 5.25 -7.96
N GLU A 32 9.08 4.48 -6.88
CA GLU A 32 8.03 3.52 -6.54
C GLU A 32 6.99 4.18 -5.63
N ASP A 33 5.93 4.70 -6.25
CA ASP A 33 4.93 5.53 -5.55
C ASP A 33 3.64 4.77 -5.18
N CYS A 34 3.60 3.45 -5.27
CA CYS A 34 2.39 2.65 -5.01
C CYS A 34 2.65 1.47 -4.08
N VAL A 35 1.81 1.28 -3.05
CA VAL A 35 1.97 0.14 -2.12
C VAL A 35 1.36 -1.15 -2.67
N GLU A 36 2.11 -2.24 -2.56
CA GLU A 36 1.64 -3.61 -2.73
C GLU A 36 1.74 -4.41 -1.42
N ILE A 37 1.04 -5.56 -1.39
CA ILE A 37 1.29 -6.63 -0.40
C ILE A 37 2.18 -7.64 -1.12
N ARG A 38 3.49 -7.60 -0.85
CA ARG A 38 4.52 -8.37 -1.57
C ARG A 38 4.48 -9.86 -1.25
N TYR A 39 4.14 -10.20 -0.01
CA TYR A 39 4.09 -11.58 0.48
C TYR A 39 2.73 -11.86 1.12
N PHE A 40 2.17 -13.05 0.87
CA PHE A 40 0.84 -13.42 1.34
C PHE A 40 0.79 -13.78 2.84
N ASP A 41 1.83 -14.45 3.35
CA ASP A 41 1.83 -15.01 4.72
C ASP A 41 2.29 -14.03 5.82
N PRO A 42 3.40 -13.26 5.66
CA PRO A 42 3.85 -12.40 6.74
C PRO A 42 2.97 -11.15 6.87
N GLU A 43 2.68 -10.78 8.12
CA GLU A 43 1.89 -9.58 8.45
C GLU A 43 2.56 -8.31 7.94
N ASN A 44 3.87 -8.18 8.14
CA ASN A 44 4.68 -7.09 7.61
C ASN A 44 5.19 -7.46 6.21
N SER A 45 4.45 -7.04 5.19
CA SER A 45 4.69 -7.42 3.80
C SER A 45 4.42 -6.29 2.81
N TRP A 46 4.17 -5.07 3.29
CA TRP A 46 4.01 -3.93 2.40
C TRP A 46 5.35 -3.54 1.80
N SER A 47 5.35 -3.28 0.51
CA SER A 47 6.48 -2.79 -0.26
C SER A 47 5.94 -1.73 -1.21
N ASP A 48 6.71 -0.69 -1.44
CA ASP A 48 6.44 0.22 -2.52
C ASP A 48 6.86 -0.40 -3.85
N ASN A 49 6.10 -0.12 -4.89
CA ASN A 49 6.30 -0.65 -6.23
C ASN A 49 5.87 0.41 -7.25
N ASN A 50 6.32 0.24 -8.49
CA ASN A 50 5.91 1.06 -9.61
C ASN A 50 4.38 0.98 -9.80
N CYS A 51 3.73 2.13 -9.82
CA CYS A 51 2.27 2.22 -9.97
C CYS A 51 1.72 1.60 -11.27
N LEU A 52 2.55 1.37 -12.29
CA LEU A 52 2.17 0.76 -13.56
C LEU A 52 2.35 -0.77 -13.56
N THR A 53 2.92 -1.35 -12.50
CA THR A 53 3.05 -2.80 -12.36
C THR A 53 1.67 -3.46 -12.34
N GLN A 54 1.48 -4.48 -13.18
CA GLN A 54 0.22 -5.22 -13.28
C GLN A 54 0.17 -6.34 -12.26
N LEU A 55 -0.63 -6.15 -11.20
CA LEU A 55 -0.85 -7.13 -10.14
C LEU A 55 -2.34 -7.42 -9.96
N ASN A 56 -2.64 -8.43 -9.15
CA ASN A 56 -3.99 -8.62 -8.63
C ASN A 56 -4.32 -7.54 -7.59
N TRP A 57 -5.60 -7.19 -7.49
CA TRP A 57 -6.05 -6.12 -6.61
C TRP A 57 -7.14 -6.61 -5.67
N ILE A 58 -7.07 -6.19 -4.41
CA ILE A 58 -8.16 -6.30 -3.44
C ILE A 58 -8.95 -4.98 -3.47
N CYS A 59 -10.24 -5.02 -3.17
CA CYS A 59 -11.11 -3.84 -3.08
C CYS A 59 -11.76 -3.77 -1.70
N GLU A 60 -11.92 -2.57 -1.16
CA GLU A 60 -12.69 -2.31 0.07
C GLU A 60 -14.02 -1.65 -0.31
N MET A 61 -15.13 -2.04 0.32
CA MET A 61 -16.40 -1.32 0.24
C MET A 61 -17.00 -1.13 1.63
N LYS A 62 -17.68 -0.01 1.84
CA LYS A 62 -18.52 0.17 3.03
C LYS A 62 -19.76 -0.73 2.91
N VAL A 63 -20.03 -1.50 3.96
CA VAL A 63 -21.30 -2.21 4.08
C VAL A 63 -22.41 -1.16 4.19
N ARG A 64 -23.44 -1.27 3.33
CA ARG A 64 -24.64 -0.42 3.46
C ARG A 64 -25.46 -0.93 4.65
N PRO A 65 -26.05 -0.03 5.47
CA PRO A 65 -26.86 -0.44 6.62
C PRO A 65 -28.03 -1.34 6.23
#